data_AF-A0A0C2W9G7-F1
#
_entry.id   AF-A0A0C2W9G7-F1
#
_cell.length_a   1.000
_cell.length_b   1.000
_cell.length_c   1.000
_cell.angle_alpha   90.00
_cell.angle_beta   90.00
_cell.angle_gamma   90.00
#
_symmetry.space_group_name_H-M   'P 1'
#
loop_
_entity.id
_entity.type
_entity.pdbx_description
1 polymer ?
#
loop_
_entity_poly.entity_id
_entity_poly.type
_entity_poly.pdbx_seq_one_letter_code
_entity_poly.pdbx_strand_id
1 'polypeptide(L)'
;MAILVFLIIMSGVAYLYFKTKQIRTPRPAEKAWQKSRAGMALGALMGLVGLNTFFLFNFEIATDLIFTYIIALLFIVIGFSSAWIRYKAVKHFTPLMEEEDRNWNE
;
A
#
# COMPACT_ATOMS: atom_id res chain seq x y z
N MET A 1 -1.01 20.57 4.83
CA MET A 1 0.30 20.00 5.26
C MET A 1 0.12 18.86 6.28
N ALA A 2 -0.38 19.08 7.51
CA ALA A 2 -0.41 18.04 8.55
C ALA A 2 -1.32 16.81 8.28
N ILE A 3 -2.45 17.00 7.58
CA ILE A 3 -3.40 15.91 7.27
C ILE A 3 -2.79 14.83 6.37
N LEU A 4 -1.96 15.21 5.39
CA LEU A 4 -1.29 14.25 4.50
C LEU A 4 -0.27 13.41 5.26
N VAL A 5 0.53 14.04 6.13
CA VAL A 5 1.48 13.37 7.01
C VAL A 5 0.76 12.40 7.96
N PHE A 6 -0.38 12.80 8.52
CA PHE A 6 -1.20 11.93 9.36
C PHE A 6 -1.69 10.69 8.57
N LEU A 7 -2.16 10.87 7.34
CA LEU A 7 -2.58 9.76 6.47
C LEU A 7 -1.42 8.82 6.11
N ILE A 8 -0.21 9.36 5.88
CA ILE A 8 1.00 8.56 5.64
C ILE A 8 1.33 7.70 6.86
N ILE A 9 1.31 8.29 8.06
CA ILE A 9 1.58 7.58 9.31
C ILE A 9 0.54 6.47 9.51
N MET A 10 -0.76 6.77 9.34
CA MET A 10 -1.83 5.78 9.44
C MET A 10 -1.66 4.63 8.44
N SER A 11 -1.26 4.93 7.20
CA SER A 11 -0.95 3.92 6.19
C SER A 11 0.26 3.05 6.58
N GLY A 12 1.29 3.66 7.19
CA GLY A 12 2.47 2.96 7.70
C GLY A 12 2.14 2.03 8.86
N VAL A 13 1.30 2.47 9.80
CA VAL A 13 0.81 1.63 10.90
C VAL A 13 -0.01 0.46 10.35
N ALA A 14 -0.90 0.71 9.38
CA ALA A 14 -1.67 -0.34 8.72
C ALA A 14 -0.76 -1.36 8.01
N TYR A 15 0.28 -0.90 7.31
CA TYR A 15 1.28 -1.78 6.71
C TYR A 15 1.96 -2.69 7.72
N LEU A 16 2.46 -2.11 8.82
CA LEU A 16 3.12 -2.87 9.89
C LEU A 16 2.16 -3.88 10.51
N TYR A 17 0.91 -3.49 10.79
CA TYR A 17 -0.12 -4.37 11.32
C TYR A 17 -0.36 -5.59 10.41
N PHE A 18 -0.62 -5.37 9.12
CA PHE A 18 -0.83 -6.46 8.17
C PHE A 18 0.42 -7.33 7.97
N LYS A 19 1.62 -6.73 8.01
CA LYS A 19 2.88 -7.45 7.91
C LYS A 19 3.16 -8.32 9.14
N THR A 20 2.85 -7.84 10.34
CA THR A 20 2.95 -8.67 11.56
C THR A 20 1.97 -9.82 11.53
N LYS A 21 0.75 -9.61 11.01
CA LYS A 21 -0.23 -10.68 10.83
C LYS A 21 0.22 -11.71 9.79
N GLN A 22 0.86 -11.28 8.70
CA GLN A 22 1.47 -12.17 7.70
C GLN A 22 2.55 -13.10 8.31
N ILE A 23 3.35 -12.61 9.26
CA ILE A 23 4.43 -13.40 9.87
C ILE A 23 3.87 -14.45 10.84
N ARG A 24 2.78 -14.12 11.55
CA ARG A 24 2.16 -15.01 12.54
C ARG A 24 1.24 -16.07 11.95
N THR A 25 0.83 -15.96 10.69
CA THR A 25 -0.10 -16.93 10.08
C THR A 25 0.65 -18.12 9.46
N PRO A 26 0.40 -19.35 9.93
CA PRO A 26 1.04 -20.56 9.40
C PRO A 26 0.43 -21.03 8.06
N ARG A 27 -0.83 -20.67 7.77
CA ARG A 27 -1.56 -21.09 6.57
C ARG A 27 -1.07 -20.35 5.30
N PRO A 28 -0.73 -21.06 4.21
CA PRO A 28 -0.17 -20.45 3.00
C PRO A 28 -1.14 -19.51 2.27
N ALA A 29 -2.44 -19.83 2.11
CA ALA A 29 -3.39 -18.89 1.48
C ALA A 29 -3.70 -17.67 2.36
N GLU A 30 -3.93 -17.85 3.66
CA GLU A 30 -4.13 -16.71 4.56
C GLU A 30 -2.90 -15.79 4.56
N LYS A 31 -1.69 -16.36 4.53
CA LYS A 31 -0.44 -15.60 4.45
C LYS A 31 -0.34 -14.83 3.13
N ALA A 32 -0.77 -15.39 2.01
CA ALA A 32 -0.82 -14.71 0.72
C ALA A 32 -1.85 -13.55 0.73
N TRP A 33 -2.98 -13.73 1.40
CA TRP A 33 -4.00 -12.70 1.56
C TRP A 33 -3.53 -11.54 2.45
N GLN A 34 -2.93 -11.82 3.61
CA GLN A 34 -2.33 -10.80 4.47
C GLN A 34 -1.19 -10.06 3.75
N LYS A 35 -0.37 -10.76 2.95
CA LYS A 35 0.69 -10.17 2.13
C LYS A 35 0.13 -9.21 1.08
N SER A 36 -0.99 -9.54 0.44
CA SER A 36 -1.65 -8.65 -0.51
C SER A 36 -2.25 -7.41 0.15
N ARG A 37 -2.86 -7.54 1.35
CA ARG A 37 -3.36 -6.40 2.14
C ARG A 37 -2.24 -5.49 2.63
N ALA A 38 -1.14 -6.06 3.13
CA ALA A 38 0.06 -5.30 3.49
C ALA A 38 0.60 -4.55 2.28
N GLY A 39 0.70 -5.20 1.13
CA GLY A 39 1.14 -4.53 -0.08
C GLY A 39 0.23 -3.39 -0.53
N MET A 40 -1.11 -3.50 -0.38
CA MET A 40 -2.02 -2.39 -0.67
C MET A 40 -1.76 -1.19 0.22
N ALA A 41 -1.58 -1.42 1.53
CA ALA A 41 -1.21 -0.37 2.46
C ALA A 41 0.12 0.29 2.06
N LEU A 42 1.11 -0.51 1.62
CA LEU A 42 2.38 0.01 1.09
C LEU A 42 2.19 0.88 -0.17
N GLY A 43 1.33 0.45 -1.11
CA GLY A 43 1.03 1.22 -2.32
C GLY A 43 0.32 2.54 -2.01
N ALA A 44 -0.64 2.51 -1.08
CA ALA A 44 -1.30 3.71 -0.57
C ALA A 44 -0.32 4.66 0.13
N LEU A 45 0.61 4.11 0.92
CA LEU A 45 1.68 4.87 1.56
C LEU A 45 2.55 5.57 0.53
N MET A 46 3.03 4.85 -0.49
CA MET A 46 3.81 5.46 -1.57
C MET A 46 3.01 6.54 -2.32
N GLY A 47 1.73 6.28 -2.62
CA GLY A 47 0.87 7.28 -3.26
C GLY A 47 0.71 8.56 -2.43
N LEU A 48 0.44 8.43 -1.13
CA LEU A 48 0.30 9.56 -0.20
C LEU A 48 1.62 10.31 0.01
N VAL A 49 2.76 9.60 0.06
CA VAL A 49 4.09 10.21 0.13
C VAL A 49 4.38 11.02 -1.13
N GLY A 50 4.12 10.48 -2.33
CA GLY A 50 4.29 11.19 -3.59
C GLY A 50 3.43 12.46 -3.66
N LEU A 51 2.18 12.38 -3.19
CA LEU A 51 1.24 13.49 -3.13
C LEU A 51 1.68 14.56 -2.11
N ASN A 52 2.22 14.14 -0.95
CA ASN A 52 2.76 15.05 0.05
C ASN A 52 4.01 15.79 -0.47
N THR A 53 4.90 15.08 -1.17
CA THR A 53 6.06 15.67 -1.86
C THR A 53 5.61 16.73 -2.87
N PHE A 54 4.59 16.43 -3.68
CA PHE A 54 4.02 17.41 -4.61
C PHE A 54 3.58 18.70 -3.91
N PHE A 55 2.83 18.61 -2.81
CA PHE A 55 2.35 19.79 -2.08
C PHE A 55 3.46 20.56 -1.33
N LEU A 56 4.49 19.87 -0.82
CA LEU A 56 5.62 20.52 -0.14
C LEU A 56 6.46 21.37 -1.10
N PHE A 57 6.73 20.87 -2.30
CA PHE A 57 7.62 21.56 -3.26
C PHE A 57 6.89 22.59 -4.15
N ASN A 58 5.55 22.59 -4.21
CA ASN A 58 4.81 23.61 -4.96
C ASN A 58 4.85 25.01 -4.33
N PHE A 59 5.14 25.13 -3.03
CA PHE A 59 5.07 26.42 -2.32
C PHE A 59 6.43 27.12 -2.18
N GLU A 60 7.52 26.40 -2.37
CA GLU A 60 8.88 26.93 -2.27
C GLU A 60 9.45 27.04 -3.70
N ILE A 61 9.56 28.28 -4.18
CA ILE A 61 10.12 28.64 -5.49
C ILE A 61 11.58 28.17 -5.52
N ALA A 62 11.81 26.90 -5.85
CA ALA A 62 13.12 26.30 -5.93
C ALA A 62 13.39 25.85 -7.36
N THR A 63 14.43 26.45 -7.94
CA THR A 63 14.86 26.41 -9.34
C THR A 63 15.24 25.01 -9.88
N ASP A 64 15.14 23.94 -9.08
CA ASP A 64 15.38 22.52 -9.45
C ASP A 64 14.09 21.68 -9.66
N LEU A 65 12.95 22.34 -9.93
CA LEU A 65 11.59 21.79 -9.84
C LEU A 65 11.26 20.60 -10.77
N ILE A 66 11.98 20.44 -11.88
CA ILE A 66 11.63 19.45 -12.93
C ILE A 66 11.81 18.02 -12.41
N PHE A 67 12.92 17.72 -11.74
CA PHE A 67 13.22 16.37 -11.26
C PHE A 67 12.27 15.96 -10.14
N THR A 68 11.99 16.86 -9.19
CA THR A 68 11.08 16.61 -8.07
C THR A 68 9.65 16.35 -8.56
N TYR A 69 9.19 17.07 -9.58
CA TYR A 69 7.88 16.87 -10.19
C TYR A 69 7.79 15.50 -10.89
N ILE A 70 8.83 15.11 -11.64
CA ILE A 70 8.91 13.80 -12.31
C ILE A 70 8.90 12.67 -11.29
N ILE A 71 9.69 12.78 -10.22
CA ILE A 71 9.77 11.78 -9.14
C ILE A 71 8.43 11.68 -8.41
N ALA A 72 7.79 12.81 -8.11
CA ALA A 72 6.47 12.82 -7.47
C ALA A 72 5.41 12.15 -8.36
N LEU A 73 5.41 12.46 -9.66
CA LEU A 73 4.50 11.84 -10.62
C LEU A 73 4.72 10.33 -10.73
N LEU A 74 5.98 9.88 -10.79
CA LEU A 74 6.34 8.46 -10.76
C LEU A 74 5.84 7.79 -9.48
N PHE A 75 6.04 8.41 -8.31
CA PHE A 75 5.58 7.86 -7.03
C PHE A 75 4.05 7.76 -6.96
N ILE A 76 3.33 8.74 -7.50
CA ILE A 76 1.86 8.69 -7.59
C ILE A 76 1.43 7.55 -8.52
N VAL A 77 2.00 7.44 -9.72
CA VAL A 77 1.65 6.40 -10.69
C VAL A 77 1.96 5.00 -10.15
N ILE A 78 3.14 4.81 -9.54
CA ILE A 78 3.56 3.54 -8.95
C ILE A 78 2.71 3.21 -7.72
N GLY A 79 2.44 4.18 -6.85
CA GLY A 79 1.58 4.03 -5.68
C GLY A 79 0.16 3.61 -6.06
N PHE A 80 -0.45 4.30 -7.02
CA PHE A 80 -1.81 4.00 -7.48
C PHE A 80 -1.90 2.65 -8.20
N SER A 81 -0.95 2.38 -9.11
CA SER A 81 -0.90 1.11 -9.86
C SER A 81 -0.70 -0.07 -8.92
N SER A 82 0.21 0.05 -7.95
CA SER A 82 0.48 -1.01 -6.99
C SER A 82 -0.69 -1.24 -6.02
N ALA A 83 -1.39 -0.18 -5.61
CA ALA A 83 -2.62 -0.29 -4.82
C ALA A 83 -3.71 -1.02 -5.62
N TRP A 84 -3.91 -0.68 -6.90
CA TRP A 84 -4.94 -1.27 -7.75
C TRP A 84 -4.72 -2.76 -8.03
N ILE A 85 -3.48 -3.13 -8.38
CA ILE A 85 -3.11 -4.53 -8.65
C ILE A 85 -3.36 -5.37 -7.40
N ARG A 86 -2.98 -4.85 -6.23
CA ARG A 86 -3.12 -5.58 -4.97
C ARG A 86 -4.57 -5.62 -4.49
N TYR A 87 -5.39 -4.61 -4.80
CA TYR A 87 -6.85 -4.64 -4.59
C TYR A 87 -7.50 -5.78 -5.38
N LYS A 88 -7.12 -5.93 -6.66
CA LYS A 88 -7.57 -7.04 -7.50
C LYS A 88 -7.08 -8.39 -6.98
N ALA A 89 -5.84 -8.46 -6.49
CA ALA A 89 -5.28 -9.67 -5.89
C ALA A 89 -6.06 -10.11 -4.64
N VAL A 90 -6.40 -9.18 -3.73
CA VAL A 90 -7.20 -9.52 -2.54
C VAL A 90 -8.55 -10.11 -2.92
N LYS A 91 -9.24 -9.53 -3.91
CA LYS A 91 -10.52 -10.07 -4.39
C LYS A 91 -10.39 -11.49 -4.95
N HIS A 92 -9.27 -11.79 -5.61
CA HIS A 92 -9.02 -13.12 -6.20
C HIS A 92 -8.61 -14.18 -5.15
N PHE A 93 -7.91 -13.79 -4.08
CA PHE A 93 -7.51 -14.71 -3.01
C PHE A 93 -8.63 -15.01 -2.00
N THR A 94 -9.68 -14.18 -1.91
CA THR A 94 -10.84 -14.42 -1.02
C THR A 94 -11.52 -15.78 -1.22
N PRO A 95 -11.93 -16.18 -2.45
CA PRO A 95 -12.60 -17.48 -2.64
C PRO A 95 -11.66 -18.68 -2.43
N LEU A 96 -10.36 -18.51 -2.72
CA LEU A 96 -9.37 -19.57 -2.53
C LEU A 96 -9.12 -19.86 -1.03
N MET A 97 -9.25 -18.85 -0.17
CA MET A 97 -9.21 -19.03 1.28
C MET A 97 -10.42 -19.82 1.80
N GLU A 98 -11.61 -19.57 1.27
CA GLU A 98 -12.83 -20.31 1.65
C GLU A 98 -12.79 -21.78 1.20
N GLU A 99 -12.06 -22.10 0.14
CA GLU A 99 -11.79 -23.49 -0.27
C GLU A 99 -10.73 -24.16 0.62
N GLU A 100 -9.62 -23.49 0.95
CA GLU A 100 -8.62 -24.02 1.88
C GLU A 100 -9.19 -24.23 3.29
N ASP A 101 -10.03 -23.30 3.79
CA ASP A 101 -10.66 -23.44 5.11
C ASP A 101 -11.69 -24.58 5.17
N ARG A 102 -12.32 -24.93 4.03
CA ARG A 102 -13.24 -26.09 3.94
C ARG A 102 -12.49 -27.41 4.03
N ASN A 103 -11.42 -27.55 3.25
CA ASN A 103 -10.63 -28.78 3.17
C ASN A 103 -9.82 -29.08 4.45
N TRP A 104 -9.61 -28.08 5.31
CA TRP A 104 -8.93 -28.28 6.60
C TRP A 104 -9.87 -28.75 7.72
N ASN A 105 -11.18 -28.53 7.57
CA ASN A 105 -12.18 -28.87 8.58
C ASN A 105 -12.91 -30.21 8.30
N GLU A 106 -12.57 -30.89 7.20
CA GLU A 106 -12.94 -32.28 6.89
C GLU A 106 -11.82 -33.25 7.30
#